data_AF-A0A673I5G8-F1
#
_entry.id   AF-A0A673I5G8-F1
#
_cell.length_a   1.000
_cell.length_b   1.000
_cell.length_c   1.000
_cell.angle_alpha   90.00
_cell.angle_beta   90.00
_cell.angle_gamma   90.00
#
_symmetry.space_group_name_H-M   'P 1'
#
loop_
_entity.id
_entity.type
_entity.pdbx_description
1 polymer ?
#
loop_
_entity_poly.entity_id
_entity_poly.type
_entity_poly.pdbx_seq_one_letter_code
_entity_poly.pdbx_strand_id
1 'polypeptide(L)'
;MMIHIYYSVAKLPLILNQTGADSAITWEVQRYDGWYNNLADHDRGAADAALVRLFPAQYTDGVYLPRQEPHLPNPRQISNIAMIGQSGLMSYRNRSVLSVAFGYHVWSEISESRIPGCPPEFMHIKVQKEDSIFGSNSSQPILLQFQRAKWNPSTGKSPNNPRTQVNHVTAWIDGSSIYGSSSSWCDALRTFSKGLLASGSSQDMPRRSSSGYLMWSAPDPSTSPLFIIFGNARANENIFTVTEGIIWFRYHNYLASKLHKEHPYWSDEELFQNARKRVIATFQNIAFYEWLPAYLGTPVTSYPGYQKYVDPGISAEFEAAAVRFGLTLAPPGVYKRNRTCHYKSTVNNDASKSPGLRLCNTFWNRNNPNLQSSQDVDELIMGMASQIAEREDNIIVEDLRGCCSLRRRSKPYVTPHFTMSFWTSPVQRRVTFKRMCSSG
;
A
#
# COMPACT_ATOMS: atom_id res chain seq x y z
N MET A 1 -22.44 37.03 -73.61
CA MET A 1 -22.37 38.37 -73.01
C MET A 1 -22.04 38.19 -71.54
N MET A 2 -20.83 38.59 -71.15
CA MET A 2 -20.29 38.58 -69.79
C MET A 2 -21.24 39.24 -68.80
N ILE A 3 -21.41 38.66 -67.60
CA ILE A 3 -21.46 39.44 -66.35
C ILE A 3 -20.73 38.63 -65.26
N HIS A 4 -19.49 39.03 -65.01
CA HIS A 4 -18.74 38.71 -63.80
C HIS A 4 -19.33 39.47 -62.62
N ILE A 5 -19.71 38.78 -61.54
CA ILE A 5 -20.00 39.41 -60.25
C ILE A 5 -18.71 39.36 -59.41
N TYR A 6 -18.06 40.51 -59.27
CA TYR A 6 -16.98 40.74 -58.32
C TYR A 6 -17.57 40.89 -56.91
N TYR A 7 -17.21 40.00 -55.99
CA TYR A 7 -17.24 40.30 -54.55
C TYR A 7 -15.80 40.49 -54.07
N SER A 8 -15.44 41.75 -53.83
CA SER A 8 -14.24 42.12 -53.10
C SER A 8 -14.36 41.64 -51.65
N VAL A 9 -13.62 40.59 -51.29
CA VAL A 9 -13.35 40.26 -49.90
C VAL A 9 -11.98 40.85 -49.56
N ALA A 10 -12.01 41.92 -48.77
CA ALA A 10 -10.82 42.52 -48.19
C ALA A 10 -10.03 41.46 -47.43
N LYS A 11 -8.77 41.23 -47.84
CA LYS A 11 -7.79 40.47 -47.06
C LYS A 11 -7.40 41.31 -45.84
N LEU A 12 -8.09 41.13 -44.72
CA LEU A 12 -7.49 41.42 -43.42
C LEU A 12 -6.42 40.34 -43.18
N PRO A 13 -5.15 40.70 -42.94
CA PRO A 13 -4.21 39.76 -42.38
C PRO A 13 -4.65 39.53 -40.93
N LEU A 14 -5.31 38.40 -40.69
CA LEU A 14 -5.33 37.79 -39.37
C LEU A 14 -3.86 37.49 -39.04
N ILE A 15 -3.20 38.43 -38.36
CA ILE A 15 -2.03 38.13 -37.57
C ILE A 15 -2.55 37.22 -36.45
N LEU A 16 -2.62 35.92 -36.75
CA LEU A 16 -2.53 34.89 -35.74
C LEU A 16 -1.17 35.11 -35.09
N ASN A 17 -1.14 35.89 -34.01
CA ASN A 17 -0.11 35.73 -33.01
C ASN A 17 -0.24 34.28 -32.54
N GLN A 18 0.53 33.39 -33.17
CA GLN A 18 0.94 32.13 -32.56
C GLN A 18 1.80 32.50 -31.34
N THR A 19 1.15 32.94 -30.27
CA THR A 19 1.62 32.59 -28.94
C THR A 19 1.10 31.19 -28.65
N GLY A 20 1.48 30.22 -29.50
CA GLY A 20 1.52 28.85 -29.06
C GLY A 20 2.67 28.79 -28.08
N ALA A 21 2.39 29.02 -26.80
CA ALA A 21 3.32 28.58 -25.78
C ALA A 21 3.43 27.07 -26.00
N ASP A 22 4.56 26.61 -26.53
CA ASP A 22 4.88 25.18 -26.56
C ASP A 22 4.72 24.68 -25.13
N SER A 23 3.67 23.87 -24.90
CA SER A 23 3.43 23.34 -23.57
C SER A 23 4.65 22.52 -23.15
N ALA A 24 5.09 22.70 -21.91
CA ALA A 24 6.18 21.91 -21.36
C ALA A 24 5.80 20.42 -21.21
N ILE A 25 4.53 20.06 -21.43
CA ILE A 25 4.04 18.69 -21.46
C ILE A 25 3.99 18.23 -22.93
N THR A 26 5.01 17.48 -23.34
CA THR A 26 5.16 16.94 -24.71
C THR A 26 4.79 15.46 -24.82
N TRP A 27 4.20 14.88 -23.78
CA TRP A 27 3.81 13.46 -23.70
C TRP A 27 2.37 13.33 -23.21
N GLU A 28 1.77 12.16 -23.43
CA GLU A 28 0.47 11.82 -22.87
C GLU A 28 0.57 11.68 -21.35
N VAL A 29 -0.14 12.55 -20.61
CA VAL A 29 -0.16 12.49 -19.15
C VAL A 29 -0.82 11.19 -18.71
N GLN A 30 -0.04 10.36 -18.00
CA GLN A 30 -0.55 9.12 -17.42
C GLN A 30 -1.73 9.41 -16.48
N ARG A 31 -2.83 8.71 -16.67
CA ARG A 31 -4.02 8.83 -15.81
C ARG A 31 -3.73 8.34 -14.39
N TYR A 32 -4.57 8.77 -13.45
CA TYR A 32 -4.46 8.40 -12.03
C TYR A 32 -5.22 7.13 -11.68
N ASP A 33 -6.19 6.74 -12.51
CA ASP A 33 -7.09 5.61 -12.28
C ASP A 33 -6.61 4.32 -12.99
N GLY A 34 -5.46 4.38 -13.67
CA GLY A 34 -4.87 3.26 -14.39
C GLY A 34 -5.58 2.87 -15.70
N TRP A 35 -6.64 3.59 -16.09
CA TRP A 35 -7.38 3.34 -17.33
C TRP A 35 -6.57 3.71 -18.57
N TYR A 36 -6.88 3.06 -19.69
CA TYR A 36 -6.27 3.32 -21.01
C TYR A 36 -4.76 3.13 -21.10
N ASN A 37 -4.14 2.48 -20.10
CA ASN A 37 -2.72 2.12 -20.16
C ASN A 37 -2.46 1.04 -21.22
N ASN A 38 -3.37 0.05 -21.31
CA ASN A 38 -3.38 -0.90 -22.41
C ASN A 38 -4.30 -0.43 -23.54
N LEU A 39 -3.85 -0.54 -24.79
CA LEU A 39 -4.57 -0.05 -25.97
C LEU A 39 -5.82 -0.87 -26.31
N ALA A 40 -5.82 -2.18 -26.02
CA ALA A 40 -6.92 -3.08 -26.36
C ALA A 40 -7.90 -3.27 -25.20
N ASP A 41 -7.35 -3.44 -23.99
CA ASP A 41 -8.12 -3.74 -22.79
C ASP A 41 -7.97 -2.60 -21.77
N HIS A 42 -8.80 -1.57 -21.91
CA HIS A 42 -8.64 -0.30 -21.18
C HIS A 42 -8.73 -0.40 -19.66
N ASP A 43 -9.35 -1.45 -19.12
CA ASP A 43 -9.57 -1.68 -17.69
C ASP A 43 -8.48 -2.54 -17.04
N ARG A 44 -7.52 -3.06 -17.81
CA ARG A 44 -6.40 -3.85 -17.26
C ARG A 44 -5.55 -3.02 -16.30
N GLY A 45 -5.50 -3.48 -15.05
CA GLY A 45 -4.75 -2.83 -13.98
C GLY A 45 -5.33 -1.49 -13.52
N ALA A 46 -6.52 -1.12 -13.99
CA ALA A 46 -7.23 0.04 -13.49
C ALA A 46 -7.69 -0.15 -12.03
N ALA A 47 -7.95 0.96 -11.33
CA ALA A 47 -8.57 0.91 -10.02
C ALA A 47 -9.98 0.28 -10.10
N ASP A 48 -10.35 -0.50 -9.08
CA ASP A 48 -11.54 -1.36 -9.00
C ASP A 48 -11.62 -2.50 -10.05
N ALA A 49 -10.54 -2.76 -10.81
CA ALA A 49 -10.45 -3.93 -11.68
C ALA A 49 -10.42 -5.24 -10.87
N ALA A 50 -10.87 -6.34 -11.47
CA ALA A 50 -10.84 -7.65 -10.85
C ALA A 50 -9.40 -8.15 -10.68
N LEU A 51 -9.11 -8.80 -9.56
CA LEU A 51 -7.85 -9.53 -9.38
C LEU A 51 -7.75 -10.66 -10.40
N VAL A 52 -6.56 -10.90 -10.93
CA VAL A 52 -6.31 -12.05 -11.79
C VAL A 52 -6.14 -13.31 -10.95
N ARG A 53 -6.21 -14.46 -11.59
CA ARG A 53 -6.01 -15.75 -10.92
C ARG A 53 -5.01 -16.59 -11.69
N LEU A 54 -4.04 -17.14 -10.98
CA LEU A 54 -3.14 -18.14 -11.55
C LEU A 54 -3.85 -19.51 -11.66
N PHE A 55 -4.79 -19.78 -10.75
CA PHE A 55 -5.57 -21.01 -10.73
C PHE A 55 -7.09 -20.74 -10.59
N PRO A 56 -7.95 -21.64 -11.08
CA PRO A 56 -9.40 -21.53 -10.88
C PRO A 56 -9.77 -21.42 -9.39
N ALA A 57 -10.75 -20.56 -9.08
CA ALA A 57 -11.18 -20.32 -7.71
C ALA A 57 -11.69 -21.61 -7.04
N GLN A 58 -11.27 -21.87 -5.80
CA GLN A 58 -11.69 -23.05 -5.04
C GLN A 58 -12.63 -22.64 -3.90
N TYR A 59 -13.92 -22.63 -4.21
CA TYR A 59 -14.99 -22.44 -3.23
C TYR A 59 -15.67 -23.79 -2.93
N THR A 60 -16.29 -23.91 -1.75
CA THR A 60 -16.99 -25.14 -1.32
C THR A 60 -18.13 -25.50 -2.27
N ASP A 61 -18.85 -24.50 -2.76
CA ASP A 61 -19.93 -24.61 -3.74
C ASP A 61 -19.45 -24.42 -5.19
N GLY A 62 -18.14 -24.24 -5.40
CA GLY A 62 -17.57 -23.89 -6.69
C GLY A 62 -17.86 -22.45 -7.17
N VAL A 63 -18.53 -21.61 -6.37
CA VAL A 63 -18.94 -20.26 -6.81
C VAL A 63 -18.45 -19.17 -5.87
N TYR A 64 -18.85 -19.16 -4.60
CA TYR A 64 -18.51 -18.06 -3.69
C TYR A 64 -18.43 -18.44 -2.21
N LEU A 65 -18.86 -19.63 -1.79
CA LEU A 65 -18.80 -20.03 -0.39
C LEU A 65 -17.38 -20.44 0.01
N PRO A 66 -16.70 -19.72 0.94
CA PRO A 66 -15.34 -20.03 1.34
C PRO A 66 -15.23 -21.45 1.88
N ARG A 67 -14.10 -22.10 1.65
CA ARG A 67 -13.74 -23.33 2.36
C ARG A 67 -13.42 -23.00 3.81
N GLN A 68 -14.03 -23.71 4.73
CA GLN A 68 -13.91 -23.50 6.18
C GLN A 68 -13.82 -24.86 6.90
N GLU A 69 -13.76 -24.82 8.23
CA GLU A 69 -13.87 -26.02 9.07
C GLU A 69 -15.14 -26.83 8.73
N PRO A 70 -15.10 -28.18 8.74
CA PRO A 70 -13.97 -29.04 9.12
C PRO A 70 -12.99 -29.34 7.97
N HIS A 71 -13.25 -28.87 6.74
CA HIS A 71 -12.45 -29.19 5.56
C HIS A 71 -11.06 -28.52 5.57
N LEU A 72 -10.92 -27.43 6.31
CA LEU A 72 -9.68 -26.72 6.57
C LEU A 72 -9.52 -26.50 8.08
N PRO A 73 -8.28 -26.45 8.61
CA PRO A 73 -8.07 -26.17 10.02
C PRO A 73 -8.48 -24.74 10.39
N ASN A 74 -8.78 -24.52 11.67
CA ASN A 74 -9.14 -23.21 12.18
C ASN A 74 -7.99 -22.19 11.96
N PRO A 75 -8.25 -20.98 11.42
CA PRO A 75 -7.20 -20.01 11.13
C PRO A 75 -6.36 -19.61 12.35
N ARG A 76 -6.96 -19.48 13.53
CA ARG A 76 -6.26 -19.10 14.77
C ARG A 76 -5.38 -20.21 15.29
N GLN A 77 -5.83 -21.46 15.21
CA GLN A 77 -4.99 -22.61 15.52
C GLN A 77 -3.74 -22.64 14.63
N ILE A 78 -3.90 -22.47 13.32
CA ILE A 78 -2.74 -22.49 12.41
C ILE A 78 -1.79 -21.34 12.74
N SER A 79 -2.30 -20.13 12.98
CA SER A 79 -1.46 -19.02 13.40
C SER A 79 -0.69 -19.34 14.68
N ASN A 80 -1.34 -19.92 15.70
CA ASN A 80 -0.69 -20.29 16.94
C ASN A 80 0.41 -21.36 16.75
N ILE A 81 0.12 -22.41 16.00
CA ILE A 81 1.06 -23.51 15.78
C ILE A 81 2.23 -23.07 14.88
N ALA A 82 1.93 -22.37 13.79
CA ALA A 82 2.90 -22.11 12.74
C ALA A 82 3.68 -20.82 12.95
N MET A 83 3.18 -19.82 13.69
CA MET A 83 3.81 -18.50 13.71
C MET A 83 4.09 -17.94 15.11
N ILE A 84 3.90 -18.71 16.18
CA ILE A 84 4.40 -18.34 17.51
C ILE A 84 5.91 -18.61 17.54
N GLY A 85 6.67 -17.66 18.06
CA GLY A 85 8.10 -17.79 18.26
C GLY A 85 8.68 -16.59 18.98
N GLN A 86 9.99 -16.63 19.21
CA GLN A 86 10.73 -15.53 19.82
C GLN A 86 10.94 -14.40 18.79
N SER A 87 10.53 -13.18 19.13
CA SER A 87 10.85 -11.97 18.35
C SER A 87 12.28 -11.48 18.62
N GLY A 88 12.83 -10.66 17.73
CA GLY A 88 14.20 -10.14 17.82
C GLY A 88 15.23 -11.00 17.08
N LEU A 89 14.78 -11.95 16.25
CA LEU A 89 15.66 -12.75 15.42
C LEU A 89 16.02 -11.94 14.18
N MET A 90 17.32 -11.73 13.95
CA MET A 90 17.79 -10.93 12.81
C MET A 90 17.58 -11.65 11.47
N SER A 91 17.26 -10.86 10.43
CA SER A 91 17.28 -11.25 9.01
C SER A 91 18.57 -11.97 8.64
N TYR A 92 18.45 -13.09 7.89
CA TYR A 92 19.59 -13.85 7.38
C TYR A 92 20.42 -13.06 6.36
N ARG A 93 19.83 -12.02 5.77
CA ARG A 93 20.45 -11.20 4.73
C ARG A 93 20.73 -9.77 5.20
N ASN A 94 20.68 -9.52 6.51
CA ASN A 94 20.86 -8.19 7.10
C ASN A 94 19.98 -7.12 6.46
N ARG A 95 18.74 -7.47 6.12
CA ARG A 95 17.79 -6.50 5.53
C ARG A 95 17.48 -5.41 6.54
N SER A 96 17.45 -4.17 6.10
CA SER A 96 17.08 -3.06 6.97
C SER A 96 15.56 -2.99 7.14
N VAL A 97 15.12 -2.41 8.26
CA VAL A 97 13.69 -2.12 8.48
C VAL A 97 13.17 -1.11 7.45
N LEU A 98 14.01 -0.21 6.95
CA LEU A 98 13.63 0.71 5.87
C LEU A 98 13.29 -0.05 4.58
N SER A 99 14.02 -1.11 4.25
CA SER A 99 13.70 -1.98 3.11
C SER A 99 12.32 -2.65 3.29
N VAL A 100 11.96 -3.03 4.52
CA VAL A 100 10.63 -3.56 4.84
C VAL A 100 9.56 -2.48 4.69
N ALA A 101 9.80 -1.28 5.20
CA ALA A 101 8.89 -0.14 5.09
C ALA A 101 8.61 0.23 3.62
N PHE A 102 9.67 0.30 2.80
CA PHE A 102 9.53 0.53 1.36
C PHE A 102 8.74 -0.60 0.68
N GLY A 103 8.95 -1.87 1.08
CA GLY A 103 8.13 -2.99 0.63
C GLY A 103 6.64 -2.82 0.93
N TYR A 104 6.29 -2.38 2.14
CA TYR A 104 4.91 -2.02 2.50
C TYR A 104 4.33 -0.93 1.61
N HIS A 105 5.16 0.05 1.22
CA HIS A 105 4.75 1.08 0.30
C HIS A 105 4.50 0.53 -1.10
N VAL A 106 5.40 -0.30 -1.65
CA VAL A 106 5.22 -0.98 -2.95
C VAL A 106 3.97 -1.86 -2.95
N TRP A 107 3.65 -2.56 -1.86
CA TRP A 107 2.40 -3.34 -1.80
C TRP A 107 1.16 -2.43 -1.80
N SER A 108 1.20 -1.33 -1.03
CA SER A 108 0.11 -0.35 -0.96
C SER A 108 -0.10 0.41 -2.27
N GLU A 109 0.91 0.46 -3.12
CA GLU A 109 0.87 1.03 -4.48
C GLU A 109 0.05 0.15 -5.42
N ILE A 110 0.27 -1.17 -5.39
CA ILE A 110 -0.28 -2.08 -6.41
C ILE A 110 -1.48 -2.90 -5.96
N SER A 111 -1.75 -3.02 -4.65
CA SER A 111 -2.75 -3.95 -4.13
C SER A 111 -3.50 -3.39 -2.91
N GLU A 112 -4.83 -3.41 -3.02
CA GLU A 112 -5.73 -3.12 -1.91
C GLU A 112 -7.06 -3.87 -2.09
N SER A 113 -7.22 -5.02 -1.45
CA SER A 113 -8.45 -5.82 -1.49
C SER A 113 -9.19 -5.86 -0.15
N ARG A 114 -8.80 -5.06 0.84
CA ARG A 114 -9.32 -5.15 2.23
C ARG A 114 -10.61 -4.37 2.45
N ILE A 115 -11.11 -3.60 1.48
CA ILE A 115 -12.37 -2.88 1.65
C ILE A 115 -13.52 -3.92 1.69
N PRO A 116 -14.40 -3.87 2.70
CA PRO A 116 -15.49 -4.82 2.82
C PRO A 116 -16.50 -4.70 1.66
N GLY A 117 -17.06 -5.83 1.26
CA GLY A 117 -18.07 -5.90 0.21
C GLY A 117 -19.48 -5.59 0.69
N CYS A 118 -20.39 -5.41 -0.27
CA CYS A 118 -21.82 -5.23 -0.06
C CYS A 118 -22.60 -6.25 -0.91
N PRO A 119 -23.58 -6.99 -0.35
CA PRO A 119 -24.03 -6.97 1.06
C PRO A 119 -22.94 -7.42 2.04
N PRO A 120 -23.04 -7.03 3.33
CA PRO A 120 -22.05 -7.41 4.33
C PRO A 120 -22.09 -8.93 4.57
N GLU A 121 -21.00 -9.60 4.24
CA GLU A 121 -20.83 -11.03 4.48
C GLU A 121 -19.72 -11.26 5.52
N PHE A 122 -20.00 -12.08 6.52
CA PHE A 122 -19.06 -12.36 7.61
C PHE A 122 -18.56 -13.81 7.54
N MET A 123 -17.27 -13.98 7.79
CA MET A 123 -16.60 -15.27 7.94
C MET A 123 -15.86 -15.26 9.28
N HIS A 124 -16.61 -15.47 10.37
CA HIS A 124 -16.07 -15.38 11.72
C HIS A 124 -14.94 -16.37 11.97
N ILE A 125 -13.91 -15.93 12.68
CA ILE A 125 -12.82 -16.80 13.13
C ILE A 125 -13.15 -17.26 14.55
N LYS A 126 -13.36 -18.57 14.71
CA LYS A 126 -13.60 -19.18 16.02
C LYS A 126 -12.30 -19.22 16.80
N VAL A 127 -12.29 -18.63 17.99
CA VAL A 127 -11.15 -18.65 18.92
C VAL A 127 -11.41 -19.72 19.98
N GLN A 128 -10.40 -20.55 20.22
CA GLN A 128 -10.45 -21.56 21.28
C GLN A 128 -10.35 -20.91 22.67
N LYS A 129 -10.92 -21.58 23.68
CA LYS A 129 -10.95 -21.05 25.05
C LYS A 129 -9.54 -20.86 25.62
N GLU A 130 -8.63 -21.75 25.26
CA GLU A 130 -7.24 -21.82 25.71
C GLU A 130 -6.32 -20.81 25.00
N ASP A 131 -6.85 -19.99 24.08
CA ASP A 131 -6.02 -19.01 23.38
C ASP A 131 -5.44 -17.97 24.36
N SER A 132 -4.12 -17.81 24.36
CA SER A 132 -3.42 -16.96 25.33
C SER A 132 -3.70 -15.47 25.18
N ILE A 133 -4.19 -15.02 24.02
CA ILE A 133 -4.42 -13.59 23.72
C ILE A 133 -5.90 -13.26 23.77
N PHE A 134 -6.70 -14.06 23.09
CA PHE A 134 -8.13 -13.80 22.88
C PHE A 134 -9.03 -14.72 23.70
N GLY A 135 -8.47 -15.77 24.31
CA GLY A 135 -9.24 -16.71 25.13
C GLY A 135 -9.87 -16.00 26.32
N SER A 136 -11.00 -16.52 26.76
CA SER A 136 -11.68 -16.05 27.96
C SER A 136 -12.12 -17.25 28.79
N ASN A 137 -12.30 -17.06 30.10
CA ASN A 137 -12.83 -18.09 30.97
C ASN A 137 -14.32 -18.41 30.72
N SER A 138 -14.95 -17.76 29.73
CA SER A 138 -16.35 -17.98 29.38
C SER A 138 -16.58 -19.36 28.74
N SER A 139 -17.82 -19.83 28.81
CA SER A 139 -18.25 -21.13 28.29
C SER A 139 -18.47 -21.14 26.77
N GLN A 140 -18.49 -19.98 26.13
CA GLN A 140 -18.73 -19.82 24.69
C GLN A 140 -17.43 -19.44 23.97
N PRO A 141 -17.15 -19.98 22.77
CA PRO A 141 -15.99 -19.58 21.99
C PRO A 141 -16.13 -18.13 21.55
N ILE A 142 -15.04 -17.38 21.59
CA ILE A 142 -15.01 -16.00 21.09
C ILE A 142 -14.97 -16.04 19.55
N LEU A 143 -15.80 -15.22 18.92
CA LEU A 143 -15.86 -15.07 17.46
C LEU A 143 -15.20 -13.75 17.07
N LEU A 144 -14.01 -13.82 16.47
CA LEU A 144 -13.42 -12.64 15.85
C LEU A 144 -14.16 -12.34 14.55
N GLN A 145 -14.69 -11.13 14.45
CA GLN A 145 -15.40 -10.68 13.27
C GLN A 145 -14.41 -10.46 12.12
N PHE A 146 -14.64 -11.13 11.00
CA PHE A 146 -13.94 -10.91 9.75
C PHE A 146 -14.99 -10.76 8.66
N GLN A 147 -14.97 -9.61 7.98
CA GLN A 147 -15.89 -9.29 6.90
C GLN A 147 -15.21 -9.59 5.56
N ARG A 148 -15.97 -10.13 4.61
CA ARG A 148 -15.46 -10.48 3.28
C ARG A 148 -15.23 -9.21 2.45
N ALA A 149 -14.15 -9.23 1.68
CA ALA A 149 -13.76 -8.18 0.74
C ALA A 149 -14.82 -7.94 -0.35
N LYS A 150 -14.81 -6.73 -0.93
CA LYS A 150 -15.56 -6.41 -2.15
C LYS A 150 -15.15 -7.32 -3.30
N TRP A 151 -16.09 -7.59 -4.19
CA TRP A 151 -15.90 -8.43 -5.36
C TRP A 151 -16.52 -7.78 -6.59
N ASN A 152 -16.13 -8.28 -7.76
CA ASN A 152 -16.68 -7.82 -9.03
C ASN A 152 -18.16 -8.26 -9.13
N PRO A 153 -19.13 -7.33 -9.27
CA PRO A 153 -20.56 -7.64 -9.32
C PRO A 153 -20.99 -8.56 -10.48
N SER A 154 -20.18 -8.65 -11.53
CA SER A 154 -20.41 -9.53 -12.69
C SER A 154 -19.99 -10.98 -12.42
N THR A 155 -19.33 -11.27 -11.29
CA THR A 155 -18.79 -12.60 -10.91
C THR A 155 -19.53 -13.19 -9.70
N GLY A 156 -19.29 -14.47 -9.42
CA GLY A 156 -19.78 -15.12 -8.19
C GLY A 156 -21.26 -15.50 -8.23
N LYS A 157 -21.83 -15.68 -9.41
CA LYS A 157 -23.24 -16.09 -9.62
C LYS A 157 -23.39 -17.48 -10.23
N SER A 158 -22.31 -18.06 -10.76
CA SER A 158 -22.35 -19.36 -11.44
C SER A 158 -20.99 -20.06 -11.37
N PRO A 159 -20.93 -21.41 -11.44
CA PRO A 159 -19.67 -22.16 -11.38
C PRO A 159 -18.66 -21.80 -12.48
N ASN A 160 -19.15 -21.38 -13.65
CA ASN A 160 -18.29 -20.96 -14.77
C ASN A 160 -17.70 -19.56 -14.59
N ASN A 161 -18.20 -18.77 -13.63
CA ASN A 161 -17.69 -17.45 -13.31
C ASN A 161 -17.73 -17.22 -11.78
N PRO A 162 -16.85 -17.92 -11.04
CA PRO A 162 -16.81 -17.86 -9.58
C PRO A 162 -16.41 -16.46 -9.11
N ARG A 163 -16.60 -16.18 -7.82
CA ARG A 163 -16.37 -14.85 -7.24
C ARG A 163 -14.91 -14.43 -7.38
N THR A 164 -14.71 -13.20 -7.83
CA THR A 164 -13.38 -12.57 -7.93
C THR A 164 -13.35 -11.24 -7.20
N GLN A 165 -12.39 -11.09 -6.29
CA GLN A 165 -12.18 -9.85 -5.53
C GLN A 165 -11.68 -8.74 -6.45
N VAL A 166 -11.89 -7.48 -6.07
CA VAL A 166 -11.41 -6.33 -6.83
C VAL A 166 -10.22 -5.69 -6.13
N ASN A 167 -9.34 -5.09 -6.92
CA ASN A 167 -8.26 -4.26 -6.44
C ASN A 167 -8.72 -2.80 -6.38
N HIS A 168 -8.65 -2.17 -5.21
CA HIS A 168 -9.14 -0.79 -5.03
C HIS A 168 -8.14 0.29 -5.42
N VAL A 169 -6.91 -0.10 -5.72
CA VAL A 169 -5.87 0.77 -6.27
C VAL A 169 -5.50 0.27 -7.67
N THR A 170 -4.70 1.05 -8.39
CA THR A 170 -4.14 0.63 -9.67
C THR A 170 -3.22 -0.58 -9.46
N ALA A 171 -3.15 -1.51 -10.42
CA ALA A 171 -2.15 -2.60 -10.39
C ALA A 171 -0.76 -2.12 -10.88
N TRP A 172 -0.71 -0.90 -11.41
CA TRP A 172 0.48 -0.26 -11.92
C TRP A 172 1.33 0.29 -10.78
N ILE A 173 2.65 0.35 -11.00
CA ILE A 173 3.55 1.14 -10.15
C ILE A 173 3.61 2.54 -10.75
N ASP A 174 2.57 3.34 -10.55
CA ASP A 174 2.33 4.64 -11.18
C ASP A 174 2.26 5.83 -10.20
N GLY A 175 2.74 5.60 -8.98
CA GLY A 175 2.70 6.53 -7.86
C GLY A 175 1.30 6.74 -7.28
N SER A 176 0.35 5.81 -7.46
CA SER A 176 -1.01 5.95 -6.94
C SER A 176 -1.06 6.03 -5.41
N SER A 177 -0.09 5.44 -4.71
CA SER A 177 0.08 5.59 -3.26
C SER A 177 0.50 7.01 -2.84
N ILE A 178 1.11 7.77 -3.75
CA ILE A 178 1.62 9.13 -3.56
C ILE A 178 0.57 10.15 -4.03
N TYR A 179 -0.03 9.94 -5.21
CA TYR A 179 -0.90 10.88 -5.91
C TYR A 179 -2.39 10.53 -5.87
N GLY A 180 -2.75 9.34 -5.40
CA GLY A 180 -4.11 8.83 -5.37
C GLY A 180 -4.52 8.12 -6.66
N SER A 181 -5.51 7.23 -6.55
CA SER A 181 -6.01 6.40 -7.66
C SER A 181 -7.15 7.08 -8.45
N SER A 182 -7.32 8.40 -8.34
CA SER A 182 -8.30 9.18 -9.13
C SER A 182 -7.88 10.64 -9.26
N SER A 183 -8.34 11.33 -10.31
CA SER A 183 -8.05 12.75 -10.52
C SER A 183 -8.51 13.62 -9.35
N SER A 184 -9.74 13.40 -8.88
CA SER A 184 -10.29 14.13 -7.71
C SER A 184 -9.46 13.94 -6.44
N TRP A 185 -8.85 12.77 -6.26
CA TRP A 185 -7.97 12.52 -5.12
C TRP A 185 -6.65 13.26 -5.26
N CYS A 186 -6.04 13.21 -6.45
CA CYS A 186 -4.83 13.96 -6.75
C CYS A 186 -5.05 15.47 -6.54
N ASP A 187 -6.18 16.00 -7.02
CA ASP A 187 -6.55 17.40 -6.83
C ASP A 187 -6.68 17.76 -5.34
N ALA A 188 -7.27 16.87 -4.54
CA ALA A 188 -7.35 17.05 -3.09
C ALA A 188 -5.97 17.02 -2.38
N LEU A 189 -4.94 16.46 -3.00
CA LEU A 189 -3.57 16.44 -2.48
C LEU A 189 -2.73 17.64 -2.92
N ARG A 190 -3.17 18.40 -3.92
CA ARG A 190 -2.40 19.50 -4.52
C ARG A 190 -2.65 20.84 -3.84
N THR A 191 -1.67 21.72 -3.94
CA THR A 191 -1.81 23.15 -3.59
C THR A 191 -2.32 23.97 -4.77
N PHE A 192 -2.15 23.47 -6.00
CA PHE A 192 -2.33 24.24 -7.25
C PHE A 192 -1.49 25.51 -7.30
N SER A 193 -0.31 25.45 -6.69
CA SER A 193 0.71 26.48 -6.79
C SER A 193 2.10 25.85 -6.88
N LYS A 194 2.89 26.30 -7.86
CA LYS A 194 4.29 25.89 -8.11
C LYS A 194 4.48 24.37 -8.29
N GLY A 195 3.42 23.66 -8.68
CA GLY A 195 3.41 22.22 -8.86
C GLY A 195 3.56 21.42 -7.57
N LEU A 196 3.18 21.99 -6.41
CA LEU A 196 3.41 21.39 -5.10
C LEU A 196 2.21 20.58 -4.58
N LEU A 197 2.51 19.49 -3.87
CA LEU A 197 1.56 18.83 -2.96
C LEU A 197 1.35 19.69 -1.72
N ALA A 198 0.13 19.64 -1.16
CA ALA A 198 -0.30 20.45 -0.04
C ALA A 198 0.44 20.10 1.26
N SER A 199 1.20 21.08 1.77
CA SER A 199 1.87 21.00 3.07
C SER A 199 0.93 21.35 4.23
N GLY A 200 1.26 20.85 5.42
CA GLY A 200 0.53 21.07 6.66
C GLY A 200 1.20 22.10 7.58
N SER A 201 1.41 21.72 8.84
CA SER A 201 2.00 22.58 9.88
C SER A 201 3.43 23.04 9.58
N SER A 202 4.14 22.32 8.71
CA SER A 202 5.43 22.74 8.15
C SER A 202 5.51 22.35 6.69
N GLN A 203 6.39 23.02 5.92
CA GLN A 203 6.55 22.79 4.48
C GLN A 203 6.96 21.33 4.16
N ASP A 204 7.68 20.69 5.07
CA ASP A 204 8.19 19.31 4.96
C ASP A 204 7.20 18.25 5.46
N MET A 205 6.00 18.64 5.91
CA MET A 205 4.98 17.71 6.38
C MET A 205 3.74 17.83 5.51
N PRO A 206 3.10 16.72 5.11
CA PRO A 206 1.88 16.79 4.34
C PRO A 206 0.74 17.39 5.16
N ARG A 207 -0.25 17.94 4.46
CA ARG A 207 -1.47 18.46 5.07
C ARG A 207 -2.20 17.36 5.84
N ARG A 208 -2.74 17.71 7.00
CA ARG A 208 -3.68 16.84 7.75
C ARG A 208 -5.09 17.00 7.21
N SER A 209 -5.87 15.92 7.23
CA SER A 209 -7.24 15.95 6.74
C SER A 209 -8.07 16.94 7.54
N SER A 210 -9.04 17.58 6.87
CA SER A 210 -10.10 18.37 7.50
C SER A 210 -11.43 17.61 7.53
N SER A 211 -11.53 16.48 6.83
CA SER A 211 -12.72 15.63 6.75
C SER A 211 -12.41 14.13 6.92
N GLY A 212 -13.41 13.32 7.25
CA GLY A 212 -13.27 11.87 7.38
C GLY A 212 -13.37 11.08 6.07
N TYR A 213 -13.57 11.73 4.92
CA TYR A 213 -13.90 11.07 3.66
C TYR A 213 -12.68 10.65 2.83
N LEU A 214 -11.57 11.37 2.96
CA LEU A 214 -10.36 11.08 2.18
C LEU A 214 -9.59 9.90 2.78
N MET A 215 -9.26 9.94 4.06
CA MET A 215 -8.44 8.91 4.68
C MET A 215 -9.29 7.86 5.38
N TRP A 216 -8.87 6.60 5.30
CA TRP A 216 -9.49 5.53 6.09
C TRP A 216 -9.32 5.85 7.58
N SER A 217 -10.44 6.08 8.25
CA SER A 217 -10.45 6.31 9.68
C SER A 217 -10.87 5.05 10.42
N ALA A 218 -9.91 4.32 10.98
CA ALA A 218 -10.25 3.39 12.05
C ALA A 218 -10.84 4.19 13.24
N PRO A 219 -11.96 3.74 13.84
CA PRO A 219 -12.59 4.46 14.93
C PRO A 219 -11.66 4.52 16.14
N ASP A 220 -11.32 5.74 16.54
CA ASP A 220 -10.70 6.08 17.82
C ASP A 220 -11.71 6.95 18.58
N PRO A 221 -12.01 6.67 19.87
CA PRO A 221 -12.87 7.51 20.69
C PRO A 221 -12.39 8.96 20.89
N SER A 222 -11.16 9.31 20.49
CA SER A 222 -10.59 10.63 20.72
C SER A 222 -11.05 11.69 19.70
N THR A 223 -11.34 12.89 20.19
CA THR A 223 -11.68 14.12 19.44
C THR A 223 -10.45 14.81 18.80
N SER A 224 -9.33 14.10 18.67
CA SER A 224 -8.04 14.62 18.18
C SER A 224 -7.99 14.84 16.66
N PRO A 225 -7.06 15.69 16.16
CA PRO A 225 -7.00 16.07 14.75
C PRO A 225 -6.86 14.86 13.82
N LEU A 226 -7.38 15.02 12.61
CA LEU A 226 -7.46 13.96 11.62
C LEU A 226 -6.07 13.54 11.08
N PHE A 227 -6.06 12.40 10.40
CA PHE A 227 -4.91 11.76 9.79
C PHE A 227 -4.18 12.63 8.75
N ILE A 228 -2.91 12.33 8.46
CA ILE A 228 -2.15 12.96 7.38
C ILE A 228 -2.74 12.50 6.04
N ILE A 229 -2.92 13.39 5.06
CA ILE A 229 -3.47 13.00 3.75
C ILE A 229 -2.35 12.48 2.85
N PHE A 230 -2.56 11.30 2.25
CA PHE A 230 -1.67 10.66 1.28
C PHE A 230 -2.45 10.18 0.04
N GLY A 231 -1.76 9.65 -0.98
CA GLY A 231 -2.41 9.01 -2.13
C GLY A 231 -3.16 7.74 -1.76
N ASN A 232 -2.60 6.93 -0.88
CA ASN A 232 -3.28 5.73 -0.37
C ASN A 232 -4.13 6.02 0.88
N ALA A 233 -5.40 5.63 0.86
CA ALA A 233 -6.36 5.83 1.95
C ALA A 233 -5.91 5.22 3.30
N ARG A 234 -5.10 4.16 3.27
CA ARG A 234 -4.60 3.43 4.44
C ARG A 234 -3.15 3.76 4.80
N ALA A 235 -2.53 4.77 4.19
CA ALA A 235 -1.14 5.13 4.49
C ALA A 235 -0.88 5.52 5.96
N ASN A 236 -1.92 5.84 6.74
CA ASN A 236 -1.82 6.11 8.19
C ASN A 236 -1.92 4.85 9.07
N GLU A 237 -1.87 3.66 8.46
CA GLU A 237 -2.05 2.40 9.16
C GLU A 237 -1.00 2.17 10.23
N ASN A 238 0.29 2.38 9.92
CA ASN A 238 1.39 2.18 10.85
C ASN A 238 2.53 3.18 10.57
N ILE A 239 3.57 3.16 11.42
CA ILE A 239 4.68 4.11 11.28
C ILE A 239 5.47 3.93 9.98
N PHE A 240 5.57 2.70 9.44
CA PHE A 240 6.31 2.44 8.20
C PHE A 240 5.67 3.18 7.02
N THR A 241 4.36 3.00 6.84
CA THR A 241 3.62 3.59 5.72
C THR A 241 3.55 5.11 5.83
N VAL A 242 3.43 5.65 7.05
CA VAL A 242 3.46 7.10 7.27
C VAL A 242 4.82 7.69 6.92
N THR A 243 5.91 7.09 7.40
CA THR A 243 7.27 7.59 7.13
C THR A 243 7.58 7.54 5.63
N GLU A 244 7.28 6.42 4.97
CA GLU A 244 7.44 6.30 3.52
C GLU A 244 6.61 7.33 2.75
N GLY A 245 5.33 7.51 3.09
CA GLY A 245 4.48 8.53 2.46
C GLY A 245 5.08 9.94 2.57
N ILE A 246 5.70 10.29 3.72
CA ILE A 246 6.35 11.59 3.92
C ILE A 246 7.63 11.71 3.08
N ILE A 247 8.44 10.66 2.95
CA ILE A 247 9.64 10.66 2.08
C ILE A 247 9.26 11.06 0.66
N TRP A 248 8.25 10.38 0.11
CA TRP A 248 7.84 10.57 -1.28
C TRP A 248 7.12 11.91 -1.51
N PHE A 249 6.33 12.37 -0.55
CA PHE A 249 5.79 13.72 -0.53
C PHE A 249 6.89 14.79 -0.60
N ARG A 250 7.90 14.70 0.28
CA ARG A 250 9.03 15.65 0.31
C ARG A 250 9.83 15.60 -0.98
N TYR A 251 10.06 14.40 -1.53
CA TYR A 251 10.79 14.23 -2.77
C TYR A 251 10.07 14.88 -3.95
N HIS A 252 8.74 14.74 -4.05
CA HIS A 252 7.95 15.45 -5.05
C HIS A 252 8.09 16.98 -4.91
N ASN A 253 7.87 17.52 -3.71
CA ASN A 253 7.94 18.97 -3.48
C ASN A 253 9.35 19.53 -3.71
N TYR A 254 10.39 18.76 -3.41
CA TYR A 254 11.78 19.09 -3.76
C TYR A 254 11.96 19.20 -5.28
N LEU A 255 11.48 18.20 -6.04
CA LEU A 255 11.59 18.21 -7.50
C LEU A 255 10.78 19.33 -8.14
N ALA A 256 9.54 19.56 -7.72
CA ALA A 256 8.72 20.66 -8.20
C ALA A 256 9.37 22.02 -7.91
N SER A 257 9.90 22.22 -6.69
CA SER A 257 10.63 23.44 -6.34
C SER A 257 11.90 23.64 -7.16
N LYS A 258 12.61 22.55 -7.48
CA LYS A 258 13.80 22.58 -8.35
C LYS A 258 13.42 22.95 -9.78
N LEU A 259 12.40 22.31 -10.34
CA LEU A 259 11.87 22.60 -11.68
C LEU A 259 11.38 24.04 -11.79
N HIS A 260 10.74 24.58 -10.75
CA HIS A 260 10.29 25.97 -10.75
C HIS A 260 11.46 26.97 -10.79
N LYS A 261 12.61 26.63 -10.20
CA LYS A 261 13.83 27.45 -10.29
C LYS A 261 14.48 27.37 -11.67
N GLU A 262 14.49 26.18 -12.27
CA GLU A 262 15.08 25.92 -13.59
C GLU A 262 14.19 26.46 -14.73
N HIS A 263 12.88 26.43 -14.54
CA HIS A 263 11.86 26.86 -15.51
C HIS A 263 10.83 27.81 -14.85
N PRO A 264 11.18 29.08 -14.59
CA PRO A 264 10.32 30.01 -13.86
C PRO A 264 8.98 30.33 -14.53
N TYR A 265 8.89 30.13 -15.85
CA TYR A 265 7.71 30.43 -16.66
C TYR A 265 6.73 29.25 -16.79
N TRP A 266 7.09 28.06 -16.32
CA TRP A 266 6.18 26.91 -16.34
C TRP A 266 5.01 27.14 -15.38
N SER A 267 3.83 26.77 -15.84
CA SER A 267 2.60 26.76 -15.05
C SER A 267 2.64 25.74 -13.91
N ASP A 268 1.70 25.85 -12.96
CA ASP A 268 1.54 24.86 -11.88
C ASP A 268 1.42 23.43 -12.41
N GLU A 269 0.60 23.24 -13.46
CA GLU A 269 0.33 21.93 -14.04
C GLU A 269 1.57 21.34 -14.71
N GLU A 270 2.32 22.16 -15.46
CA GLU A 270 3.56 21.74 -16.11
C GLU A 270 4.62 21.32 -15.08
N LEU A 271 4.76 22.07 -13.99
CA LEU A 271 5.65 21.73 -12.88
C LEU A 271 5.21 20.42 -12.21
N PHE A 272 3.91 20.30 -11.90
CA PHE A 272 3.36 19.14 -11.23
C PHE A 272 3.55 17.86 -12.05
N GLN A 273 3.20 17.86 -13.34
CA GLN A 273 3.32 16.66 -14.18
C GLN A 273 4.77 16.27 -14.45
N ASN A 274 5.67 17.24 -14.63
CA ASN A 274 7.10 16.94 -14.75
C ASN A 274 7.67 16.35 -13.45
N ALA A 275 7.32 16.92 -12.29
CA ALA A 275 7.72 16.38 -11.00
C ALA A 275 7.14 14.97 -10.78
N ARG A 276 5.84 14.79 -10.99
CA ARG A 276 5.14 13.49 -10.89
C ARG A 276 5.78 12.42 -11.77
N LYS A 277 5.98 12.70 -13.06
CA LYS A 277 6.64 11.75 -14.00
C LYS A 277 8.00 11.30 -13.48
N ARG A 278 8.81 12.23 -12.98
CA ARG A 278 10.15 11.93 -12.44
C ARG A 278 10.09 11.14 -11.14
N VAL A 279 9.17 11.47 -10.23
CA VAL A 279 8.96 10.70 -8.99
C VAL A 279 8.55 9.27 -9.29
N ILE A 280 7.60 9.07 -10.20
CA ILE A 280 7.14 7.73 -10.61
C ILE A 280 8.30 6.92 -11.19
N ALA A 281 9.07 7.51 -12.11
CA ALA A 281 10.24 6.85 -12.69
C ALA A 281 11.28 6.46 -11.61
N THR A 282 11.56 7.35 -10.66
CA THR A 282 12.45 7.05 -9.52
C THR A 282 11.89 5.93 -8.66
N PHE A 283 10.60 5.94 -8.35
CA PHE A 283 9.93 4.91 -7.54
C PHE A 283 10.00 3.54 -8.21
N GLN A 284 9.66 3.45 -9.50
CA GLN A 284 9.77 2.23 -10.31
C GLN A 284 11.21 1.72 -10.35
N ASN A 285 12.19 2.61 -10.54
CA ASN A 285 13.59 2.23 -10.60
C ASN A 285 14.07 1.63 -9.28
N ILE A 286 13.78 2.27 -8.14
CA ILE A 286 14.13 1.75 -6.81
C ILE A 286 13.41 0.42 -6.57
N ALA A 287 12.11 0.33 -6.90
CA ALA A 287 11.34 -0.89 -6.71
C ALA A 287 11.93 -2.09 -7.47
N PHE A 288 12.20 -1.96 -8.78
CA PHE A 288 12.63 -3.08 -9.61
C PHE A 288 14.12 -3.37 -9.60
N TYR A 289 14.98 -2.34 -9.47
CA TYR A 289 16.41 -2.51 -9.67
C TYR A 289 17.24 -2.42 -8.40
N GLU A 290 16.66 -2.00 -7.28
CA GLU A 290 17.34 -1.94 -5.99
C GLU A 290 16.65 -2.82 -4.94
N TRP A 291 15.38 -2.54 -4.65
CA TRP A 291 14.64 -3.23 -3.61
C TRP A 291 14.31 -4.68 -3.96
N LEU A 292 13.66 -4.93 -5.11
CA LEU A 292 13.21 -6.28 -5.48
C LEU A 292 14.36 -7.29 -5.59
N PRO A 293 15.52 -6.97 -6.19
CA PRO A 293 16.67 -7.88 -6.20
C PRO A 293 17.20 -8.19 -4.80
N ALA A 294 17.29 -7.20 -3.91
CA ALA A 294 17.70 -7.40 -2.52
C ALA A 294 16.66 -8.22 -1.72
N TYR A 295 15.39 -8.03 -2.03
CA TYR A 295 14.26 -8.70 -1.42
C TYR A 295 14.12 -10.17 -1.86
N LEU A 296 14.37 -10.48 -3.14
CA LEU A 296 14.36 -11.86 -3.65
C LEU A 296 15.70 -12.57 -3.44
N GLY A 297 16.80 -11.82 -3.39
CA GLY A 297 18.15 -12.37 -3.36
C GLY A 297 18.65 -12.84 -4.74
N THR A 298 17.97 -12.42 -5.81
CA THR A 298 18.28 -12.76 -7.21
C THR A 298 18.06 -11.52 -8.09
N PRO A 299 18.88 -11.30 -9.13
CA PRO A 299 18.70 -10.17 -10.03
C PRO A 299 17.39 -10.27 -10.80
N VAL A 300 16.79 -9.12 -11.10
CA VAL A 300 15.64 -9.03 -12.01
C VAL A 300 16.12 -9.18 -13.45
N THR A 301 15.33 -9.86 -14.28
CA THR A 301 15.62 -10.03 -15.70
C THR A 301 15.67 -8.69 -16.42
N SER A 302 16.55 -8.57 -17.41
CA SER A 302 16.62 -7.37 -18.27
C SER A 302 15.26 -7.06 -18.91
N TYR A 303 14.91 -5.79 -19.01
CA TYR A 303 13.62 -5.35 -19.54
C TYR A 303 13.55 -5.58 -21.06
N PRO A 304 12.67 -6.46 -21.56
CA PRO A 304 12.61 -6.80 -22.99
C PRO A 304 11.81 -5.78 -23.82
N GLY A 305 11.39 -4.66 -23.22
CA GLY A 305 10.44 -3.71 -23.81
C GLY A 305 8.99 -3.99 -23.40
N TYR A 306 8.10 -3.07 -23.74
CA TYR A 306 6.68 -3.13 -23.37
C TYR A 306 5.96 -4.30 -24.05
N GLN A 307 5.34 -5.15 -23.23
CA GLN A 307 4.62 -6.34 -23.68
C GLN A 307 3.11 -6.10 -23.66
N LYS A 308 2.56 -5.61 -24.78
CA LYS A 308 1.14 -5.19 -24.89
C LYS A 308 0.08 -6.27 -24.60
N TYR A 309 0.44 -7.55 -24.66
CA TYR A 309 -0.51 -8.66 -24.43
C TYR A 309 -0.45 -9.23 -23.02
N VAL A 310 0.54 -8.84 -22.21
CA VAL A 310 0.66 -9.30 -20.82
C VAL A 310 -0.43 -8.64 -19.98
N ASP A 311 -1.13 -9.43 -19.17
CA ASP A 311 -2.07 -8.92 -18.18
C ASP A 311 -1.28 -8.42 -16.95
N PRO A 312 -1.31 -7.12 -16.64
CA PRO A 312 -0.61 -6.53 -15.50
C PRO A 312 -1.36 -6.72 -14.17
N GLY A 313 -2.58 -7.30 -14.18
CA GLY A 313 -3.41 -7.39 -13.00
C GLY A 313 -2.74 -8.14 -11.85
N ILE A 314 -3.01 -7.71 -10.63
CA ILE A 314 -2.49 -8.38 -9.43
C ILE A 314 -3.27 -9.68 -9.21
N SER A 315 -2.52 -10.77 -8.99
CA SER A 315 -3.13 -12.08 -8.74
C SER A 315 -3.53 -12.23 -7.28
N ALA A 316 -4.64 -12.94 -7.03
CA ALA A 316 -5.06 -13.30 -5.67
C ALA A 316 -3.97 -14.11 -4.94
N GLU A 317 -3.19 -14.91 -5.66
CA GLU A 317 -2.05 -15.65 -5.13
C GLU A 317 -0.88 -14.73 -4.73
N PHE A 318 -0.61 -13.67 -5.49
CA PHE A 318 0.40 -12.66 -5.14
C PHE A 318 0.03 -11.94 -3.83
N GLU A 319 -1.23 -11.52 -3.68
CA GLU A 319 -1.70 -10.91 -2.42
C GLU A 319 -1.57 -11.86 -1.22
N ALA A 320 -1.85 -13.15 -1.44
CA ALA A 320 -1.78 -14.15 -0.38
C ALA A 320 -0.35 -14.51 0.01
N ALA A 321 0.58 -14.61 -0.95
CA ALA A 321 1.94 -15.10 -0.69
C ALA A 321 2.97 -13.97 -0.59
N ALA A 322 3.09 -13.13 -1.62
CA ALA A 322 4.19 -12.18 -1.75
C ALA A 322 4.05 -11.00 -0.78
N VAL A 323 2.84 -10.44 -0.64
CA VAL A 323 2.57 -9.35 0.30
C VAL A 323 2.78 -9.81 1.75
N ARG A 324 2.45 -11.08 2.05
CA ARG A 324 2.55 -11.62 3.42
C ARG A 324 3.96 -12.02 3.83
N PHE A 325 4.85 -12.33 2.89
CA PHE A 325 6.26 -12.50 3.19
C PHE A 325 6.83 -11.24 3.87
N GLY A 326 6.34 -10.05 3.54
CA GLY A 326 6.73 -8.82 4.22
C GLY A 326 6.46 -8.79 5.72
N LEU A 327 5.40 -9.48 6.17
CA LEU A 327 4.99 -9.49 7.57
C LEU A 327 6.00 -10.20 8.48
N THR A 328 6.76 -11.17 7.96
CA THR A 328 7.76 -11.89 8.76
C THR A 328 8.99 -11.04 9.07
N LEU A 329 9.23 -10.00 8.26
CA LEU A 329 10.38 -9.11 8.41
C LEU A 329 10.09 -7.93 9.35
N ALA A 330 8.82 -7.71 9.71
CA ALA A 330 8.41 -6.57 10.50
C ALA A 330 8.89 -6.68 11.96
N PRO A 331 9.67 -5.72 12.48
CA PRO A 331 10.18 -5.77 13.85
C PRO A 331 9.11 -5.45 14.90
N PRO A 332 9.30 -5.88 16.16
CA PRO A 332 8.39 -5.51 17.26
C PRO A 332 8.46 -4.01 17.60
N GLY A 333 9.51 -3.31 17.18
CA GLY A 333 9.64 -1.87 17.35
C GLY A 333 10.67 -1.24 16.42
N VAL A 334 10.65 0.08 16.34
CA VAL A 334 11.45 0.87 15.40
C VAL A 334 12.33 1.87 16.14
N TYR A 335 13.61 1.90 15.82
CA TYR A 335 14.54 2.87 16.41
C TYR A 335 14.39 4.27 15.81
N LYS A 336 14.72 5.29 16.62
CA LYS A 336 15.04 6.64 16.15
C LYS A 336 16.53 6.86 16.26
N ARG A 337 17.17 7.37 15.21
CA ARG A 337 18.62 7.66 15.18
C ARG A 337 18.87 9.05 14.64
N ASN A 338 19.70 9.84 15.29
CA ASN A 338 20.08 11.16 14.77
C ASN A 338 21.23 11.07 13.74
N ARG A 339 21.60 12.22 13.17
CA ARG A 339 22.68 12.33 12.17
C ARG A 339 24.06 11.93 12.72
N THR A 340 24.29 12.04 14.02
CA THR A 340 25.57 11.68 14.69
C THR A 340 25.59 10.22 15.19
N CYS A 341 24.75 9.35 14.63
CA CYS A 341 24.66 7.92 14.98
C CYS A 341 24.22 7.63 16.44
N HIS A 342 23.58 8.58 17.10
CA HIS A 342 23.03 8.37 18.44
C HIS A 342 21.56 7.94 18.37
N TYR A 343 21.25 6.82 19.01
CA TYR A 343 19.89 6.29 19.14
C TYR A 343 19.13 7.04 20.23
N LYS A 344 17.96 7.57 19.88
CA LYS A 344 17.10 8.31 20.79
C LYS A 344 16.02 7.41 21.36
N SER A 345 15.75 7.57 22.67
CA SER A 345 14.60 6.94 23.30
C SER A 345 13.29 7.53 22.77
N THR A 346 12.26 6.70 22.75
CA THR A 346 10.90 7.05 22.33
C THR A 346 9.98 7.16 23.55
N VAL A 347 9.03 8.08 23.50
CA VAL A 347 8.05 8.30 24.55
C VAL A 347 6.83 7.43 24.29
N ASN A 348 6.47 6.59 25.26
CA ASN A 348 5.27 5.76 25.21
C ASN A 348 4.04 6.55 25.65
N ASN A 349 2.85 5.97 25.46
CA ASN A 349 1.58 6.59 25.83
C ASN A 349 1.43 6.83 27.35
N ASP A 350 2.16 6.09 28.18
CA ASP A 350 2.23 6.25 29.64
C ASP A 350 3.37 7.20 30.08
N ALA A 351 3.92 7.97 29.14
CA ALA A 351 5.08 8.85 29.30
C ALA A 351 6.41 8.14 29.68
N SER A 352 6.42 6.80 29.74
CA SER A 352 7.67 6.05 29.92
C SER A 352 8.57 6.16 28.68
N LYS A 353 9.88 6.01 28.87
CA LYS A 353 10.85 6.00 27.77
C LYS A 353 11.21 4.56 27.39
N SER A 354 11.26 4.27 26.10
CA SER A 354 11.69 3.00 25.54
C SER A 354 12.81 3.19 24.54
N PRO A 355 13.65 2.17 24.30
CA PRO A 355 14.77 2.27 23.36
C PRO A 355 14.30 2.43 21.91
N GLY A 356 13.10 1.98 21.57
CA GLY A 356 12.48 2.16 20.26
C GLY A 356 10.96 2.20 20.36
N LEU A 357 10.34 2.71 19.29
CA LEU A 357 8.91 2.87 19.16
C LEU A 357 8.25 1.52 18.93
N ARG A 358 7.48 1.03 19.90
CA ARG A 358 6.78 -0.26 19.78
C ARG A 358 5.78 -0.24 18.62
N LEU A 359 5.92 -1.16 17.66
CA LEU A 359 5.14 -1.18 16.42
C LEU A 359 3.65 -1.17 16.71
N CYS A 360 3.21 -1.99 17.64
CA CYS A 360 1.80 -2.16 17.91
C CYS A 360 1.10 -0.91 18.49
N ASN A 361 1.85 0.01 19.10
CA ASN A 361 1.33 1.29 19.62
C ASN A 361 1.29 2.38 18.53
N THR A 362 1.78 2.08 17.32
CA THR A 362 1.79 3.01 16.19
C THR A 362 0.57 2.88 15.30
N PHE A 363 -0.18 1.78 15.40
CA PHE A 363 -1.29 1.52 14.49
C PHE A 363 -2.40 2.57 14.63
N TRP A 364 -2.66 3.28 13.52
CA TRP A 364 -3.67 4.35 13.45
C TRP A 364 -3.50 5.42 14.54
N ASN A 365 -2.25 5.70 14.96
CA ASN A 365 -1.98 6.66 16.03
C ASN A 365 -2.00 8.11 15.49
N ARG A 366 -3.10 8.83 15.76
CA ARG A 366 -3.37 10.20 15.29
C ARG A 366 -2.48 11.26 15.93
N ASN A 367 -2.08 11.03 17.18
CA ASN A 367 -1.28 11.95 17.98
C ASN A 367 -0.05 11.22 18.54
N ASN A 368 0.83 10.77 17.65
CA ASN A 368 2.07 10.12 18.04
C ASN A 368 3.05 11.18 18.57
N PRO A 369 3.40 11.19 19.87
CA PRO A 369 4.33 12.18 20.43
C PRO A 369 5.73 12.08 19.82
N ASN A 370 6.06 10.95 19.18
CA ASN A 370 7.35 10.72 18.53
C ASN A 370 7.38 11.14 17.05
N LEU A 371 6.28 11.72 16.52
CA LEU A 371 6.14 12.13 15.13
C LEU A 371 5.43 13.50 15.04
N GLN A 372 6.04 14.53 15.65
CA GLN A 372 5.45 15.87 15.71
C GLN A 372 6.13 16.84 14.73
N SER A 373 7.41 16.61 14.44
CA SER A 373 8.23 17.49 13.62
C SER A 373 8.82 16.78 12.40
N SER A 374 9.31 17.55 11.43
CA SER A 374 10.03 16.99 10.28
C SER A 374 11.30 16.24 10.69
N GLN A 375 11.97 16.71 11.75
CA GLN A 375 13.16 16.09 12.32
C GLN A 375 12.86 14.70 12.90
N ASP A 376 11.70 14.51 13.51
CA ASP A 376 11.32 13.19 14.03
C ASP A 376 11.22 12.14 12.92
N VAL A 377 10.72 12.56 11.75
CA VAL A 377 10.67 11.71 10.55
C VAL A 377 12.09 11.36 10.09
N ASP A 378 12.99 12.34 10.01
CA ASP A 378 14.39 12.10 9.62
C ASP A 378 15.05 11.08 10.56
N GLU A 379 14.78 11.19 11.86
CA GLU A 379 15.30 10.28 12.87
C GLU A 379 14.73 8.86 12.76
N LEU A 380 13.46 8.72 12.37
CA LEU A 380 12.86 7.43 12.06
C LEU A 380 13.45 6.81 10.79
N ILE A 381 13.64 7.60 9.72
CA ILE A 381 14.26 7.14 8.47
C ILE A 381 15.66 6.60 8.76
N MET A 382 16.48 7.39 9.47
CA MET A 382 17.85 7.00 9.84
C MET A 382 17.87 5.78 10.76
N GLY A 383 16.91 5.66 11.68
CA GLY A 383 16.76 4.51 12.55
C GLY A 383 16.41 3.24 11.78
N MET A 384 15.36 3.29 10.95
CA MET A 384 14.95 2.18 10.09
C MET A 384 16.02 1.75 9.10
N ALA A 385 16.79 2.69 8.55
CA ALA A 385 17.90 2.39 7.65
C ALA A 385 19.03 1.62 8.34
N SER A 386 19.22 1.83 9.65
CA SER A 386 20.32 1.24 10.43
C SER A 386 19.89 -0.01 11.19
N GLN A 387 18.59 -0.16 11.45
CA GLN A 387 18.02 -1.29 12.14
C GLN A 387 17.87 -2.48 11.21
N ILE A 388 18.30 -3.66 11.66
CA ILE A 388 18.07 -4.93 10.97
C ILE A 388 16.63 -5.39 11.22
N ALA A 389 15.99 -5.87 10.15
CA ALA A 389 14.66 -6.44 10.14
C ALA A 389 14.62 -7.82 10.83
N GLU A 390 13.41 -8.31 11.09
CA GLU A 390 13.22 -9.66 11.62
C GLU A 390 13.61 -10.72 10.58
N ARG A 391 13.69 -11.95 11.06
CA ARG A 391 14.10 -13.11 10.29
C ARG A 391 13.06 -13.51 9.25
N GLU A 392 13.56 -13.95 8.10
CA GLU A 392 12.77 -14.59 7.05
C GLU A 392 12.37 -16.03 7.43
N ASP A 393 11.47 -16.20 8.39
CA ASP A 393 10.98 -17.52 8.79
C ASP A 393 9.46 -17.56 8.91
N ASN A 394 8.94 -18.52 9.67
CA ASN A 394 7.51 -18.68 9.90
C ASN A 394 7.01 -17.83 11.09
N ILE A 395 7.91 -17.19 11.86
CA ILE A 395 7.58 -16.48 13.09
C ILE A 395 7.09 -15.08 12.75
N ILE A 396 5.95 -14.70 13.30
CA ILE A 396 5.42 -13.34 13.20
C ILE A 396 5.48 -12.68 14.58
N VAL A 397 5.93 -11.44 14.66
CA VAL A 397 6.02 -10.71 15.92
C VAL A 397 4.65 -10.55 16.60
N GLU A 398 4.63 -10.54 17.94
CA GLU A 398 3.38 -10.49 18.70
C GLU A 398 2.53 -9.24 18.40
N ASP A 399 3.18 -8.15 18.02
CA ASP A 399 2.61 -6.87 17.58
C ASP A 399 1.63 -7.06 16.41
N LEU A 400 1.93 -7.99 15.51
CA LEU A 400 1.10 -8.33 14.34
C LEU A 400 0.21 -9.55 14.59
N ARG A 401 0.45 -10.33 15.66
CA ARG A 401 -0.31 -11.53 16.03
C ARG A 401 -1.52 -11.29 16.94
N GLY A 402 -1.74 -10.05 17.39
CA GLY A 402 -2.96 -9.62 18.10
C GLY A 402 -2.76 -9.02 19.49
N CYS A 403 -1.52 -8.85 19.98
CA CYS A 403 -1.28 -8.48 21.38
C CYS A 403 -1.74 -7.06 21.77
N CYS A 404 -1.70 -6.07 20.86
CA CYS A 404 -1.88 -4.67 21.29
C CYS A 404 -3.19 -3.97 20.94
N SER A 405 -4.01 -4.46 20.00
CA SER A 405 -5.28 -3.76 19.70
C SER A 405 -6.36 -4.01 20.77
N LEU A 406 -6.18 -5.02 21.63
CA LEU A 406 -7.22 -5.49 22.55
C LEU A 406 -7.03 -5.12 24.02
N ARG A 407 -5.79 -4.93 24.50
CA ARG A 407 -5.59 -4.64 25.93
C ARG A 407 -6.07 -3.25 26.37
N ARG A 408 -6.39 -2.34 25.44
CA ARG A 408 -6.77 -0.95 25.76
C ARG A 408 -7.97 -0.36 25.00
N ARG A 409 -8.61 -1.08 24.07
CA ARG A 409 -9.75 -0.54 23.30
C ARG A 409 -11.01 -1.37 23.54
N SER A 410 -12.06 -0.69 24.01
CA SER A 410 -13.40 -1.23 24.32
C SER A 410 -14.19 -1.74 23.10
N LYS A 411 -13.60 -1.73 21.91
CA LYS A 411 -14.12 -2.39 20.71
C LYS A 411 -12.98 -3.09 19.98
N PRO A 412 -13.09 -4.41 19.70
CA PRO A 412 -12.08 -5.17 18.98
C PRO A 412 -12.11 -4.81 17.50
N TYR A 413 -11.51 -3.69 17.12
CA TYR A 413 -11.07 -3.48 15.74
C TYR A 413 -9.65 -4.02 15.62
N VAL A 414 -9.56 -5.35 15.58
CA VAL A 414 -8.48 -5.99 14.85
C VAL A 414 -8.94 -5.94 13.41
N THR A 415 -8.24 -5.24 12.51
CA THR A 415 -8.28 -5.64 11.10
C THR A 415 -7.67 -7.04 11.11
N PRO A 416 -8.45 -8.14 10.95
CA PRO A 416 -7.93 -9.51 11.08
C PRO A 416 -6.98 -9.88 9.92
N HIS A 417 -6.66 -8.89 9.09
CA HIS A 417 -5.81 -9.01 7.91
C HIS A 417 -4.33 -9.17 8.27
N PHE A 418 -3.82 -8.53 9.33
CA PHE A 418 -2.43 -8.73 9.77
C PHE A 418 -2.21 -10.09 10.43
N THR A 419 -3.22 -10.60 11.13
CA THR A 419 -3.09 -11.78 11.97
C THR A 419 -3.27 -13.11 11.25
N MET A 420 -4.11 -13.22 10.19
CA MET A 420 -4.67 -14.56 9.95
C MET A 420 -5.30 -14.93 8.62
N SER A 421 -5.06 -14.23 7.52
CA SER A 421 -5.57 -14.65 6.20
C SER A 421 -4.59 -15.54 5.41
N PHE A 422 -3.83 -16.40 6.10
CA PHE A 422 -2.88 -17.33 5.49
C PHE A 422 -3.55 -18.52 4.73
N TRP A 423 -4.86 -18.77 4.89
CA TRP A 423 -5.43 -20.05 4.49
C TRP A 423 -6.80 -19.98 3.81
N THR A 424 -6.96 -19.11 2.81
CA THR A 424 -8.06 -19.25 1.83
C THR A 424 -7.60 -19.31 0.38
N SER A 425 -6.28 -19.33 0.11
CA SER A 425 -5.74 -19.55 -1.24
C SER A 425 -5.24 -21.00 -1.42
N PRO A 426 -5.69 -21.74 -2.44
CA PRO A 426 -5.39 -23.14 -2.64
C PRO A 426 -4.10 -23.30 -3.45
N VAL A 427 -2.93 -23.29 -2.82
CA VAL A 427 -1.72 -23.81 -3.46
C VAL A 427 -1.25 -25.05 -2.72
N GLN A 428 -2.04 -26.11 -2.81
CA GLN A 428 -1.53 -27.47 -2.60
C GLN A 428 -0.98 -27.97 -3.94
N ARG A 429 0.31 -27.74 -4.20
CA ARG A 429 1.05 -28.65 -5.09
C ARG A 429 1.52 -29.83 -4.24
N ARG A 430 1.08 -31.04 -4.62
CA ARG A 430 1.75 -32.29 -4.26
C ARG A 430 3.21 -32.19 -4.73
N VAL A 431 4.12 -31.82 -3.84
CA VAL A 431 5.53 -32.18 -4.01
C VAL A 431 5.66 -33.56 -3.40
N THR A 432 5.56 -34.59 -4.24
CA THR A 432 6.03 -35.93 -3.91
C THR A 432 7.53 -35.85 -3.61
N PHE A 433 7.88 -35.78 -2.32
CA PHE A 433 9.20 -36.12 -1.83
C PHE A 433 9.38 -37.64 -2.04
N LYS A 434 9.86 -38.04 -3.22
CA LYS A 434 10.40 -39.38 -3.40
C LYS A 434 11.78 -39.39 -2.72
N ARG A 435 11.86 -40.15 -1.63
CA ARG A 435 13.09 -40.56 -0.95
C ARG A 435 14.15 -40.98 -1.97
N MET A 436 15.36 -40.46 -1.78
CA MET A 436 16.57 -41.10 -2.31
C MET A 436 17.60 -41.13 -1.17
N CYS A 437 17.38 -42.07 -0.25
CA CYS A 437 18.44 -42.71 0.50
C CYS A 437 18.40 -44.19 0.12
N SER A 438 19.34 -44.61 -0.71
CA SER A 438 19.82 -46.00 -0.79
C SER A 438 21.21 -45.99 -1.43
N SER A 439 22.21 -46.21 -0.58
CA SER A 439 23.38 -47.08 -0.78
C SER A 439 24.02 -47.16 -2.17
N GLY A 440 25.28 -46.74 -2.23
CA GLY A 440 26.24 -46.95 -3.31
C GLY A 440 27.47 -46.10 -3.05
#